data_AF-A0A357LCB4-F1
#
_entry.id   AF-A0A357LCB4-F1
#
_cell.length_a   1.000
_cell.length_b   1.000
_cell.length_c   1.000
_cell.angle_alpha   90.00
_cell.angle_beta   90.00
_cell.angle_gamma   90.00
#
_symmetry.space_group_name_H-M   'P 1'
#
loop_
_entity.id
_entity.type
_entity.pdbx_description
1 polymer ?
#
loop_
_entity_poly.entity_id
_entity_poly.type
_entity_poly.pdbx_seq_one_letter_code
_entity_poly.pdbx_strand_id
1 'polypeptide(L)'
;MSDATRERLREIAVFAVTRDAFFEHYTGVVFAGFGARDKFPAMRSYLSSSVILGILKRKQDRAADMTADGGPVVQPFAQDRMIRTFLTGMDQYLRMFMYGETLKLSMNLVSDVITRAPINDQQRQALFRDYSENNMGHALREFFKSIDAYQHAVHTRPIYRAIGSLPKRELGETAASLIKLNSFQQKVMHSVETVGGPIDVAVITRNGGLEMKRDKPDL
;
A
#
# COMPACT_ATOMS: atom_id res chain seq x y z
N MET A 1 -3.00 -41.51 13.90
CA MET A 1 -2.14 -40.34 13.60
C MET A 1 -0.71 -40.73 13.94
N SER A 2 0.27 -40.56 13.05
CA SER A 2 1.67 -40.90 13.36
C SER A 2 2.28 -39.89 14.34
N ASP A 3 3.31 -40.30 15.07
CA ASP A 3 4.01 -39.41 16.01
C ASP A 3 4.63 -38.20 15.31
N ALA A 4 5.11 -38.39 14.08
CA ALA A 4 5.61 -37.30 13.24
C ALA A 4 4.52 -36.26 12.92
N THR A 5 3.28 -36.69 12.66
CA THR A 5 2.16 -35.75 12.45
C THR A 5 1.83 -35.00 13.73
N ARG A 6 1.84 -35.68 14.89
CA ARG A 6 1.56 -35.05 16.19
C ARG A 6 2.57 -33.96 16.52
N GLU A 7 3.86 -34.21 16.24
CA GLU A 7 4.91 -33.24 16.52
C GLU A 7 4.79 -32.00 15.64
N ARG A 8 4.54 -32.19 14.34
CA ARG A 8 4.30 -31.05 13.43
C ARG A 8 3.11 -30.20 13.84
N LEU A 9 2.02 -30.81 14.32
CA LEU A 9 0.87 -30.05 14.82
C LEU A 9 1.20 -29.24 16.08
N ARG A 10 2.06 -29.77 16.97
CA ARG A 10 2.56 -29.02 18.14
C ARG A 10 3.42 -27.84 17.71
N GLU A 11 4.34 -28.03 16.78
CA GLU A 11 5.16 -26.94 16.25
C GLU A 11 4.31 -25.84 15.62
N ILE A 12 3.31 -26.21 14.81
CA ILE A 12 2.37 -25.26 14.22
C ILE A 12 1.62 -24.51 15.31
N ALA A 13 1.13 -25.19 16.36
CA ALA A 13 0.45 -24.52 17.47
C ALA A 13 1.36 -23.53 18.21
N VAL A 14 2.62 -23.90 18.45
CA VAL A 14 3.61 -23.00 19.07
C VAL A 14 3.91 -21.81 18.16
N PHE A 15 4.14 -22.03 16.86
CA PHE A 15 4.43 -20.95 15.91
C PHE A 15 3.23 -20.05 15.65
N ALA A 16 2.02 -20.59 15.64
CA ALA A 16 0.79 -19.81 15.55
C ALA A 16 0.65 -18.82 16.71
N VAL A 17 1.31 -19.04 17.85
CA VAL A 17 1.31 -18.10 18.99
C VAL A 17 2.56 -17.23 19.02
N THR A 18 3.73 -17.79 18.72
CA THR A 18 5.03 -17.15 18.96
C THR A 18 5.60 -16.39 17.76
N ARG A 19 5.09 -16.63 16.55
CA ARG A 19 5.54 -15.97 15.33
C ARG A 19 4.55 -14.90 14.88
N ASP A 20 5.03 -14.03 14.00
CA ASP A 20 4.30 -12.97 13.29
C ASP A 20 3.30 -13.52 12.25
N ALA A 21 2.64 -14.64 12.55
CA ALA A 21 1.63 -15.30 11.74
C ALA A 21 0.29 -15.19 12.46
N PHE A 22 -0.60 -14.33 11.97
CA PHE A 22 -1.95 -14.14 12.52
C PHE A 22 -2.92 -15.01 11.72
N PHE A 23 -3.27 -16.18 12.26
CA PHE A 23 -4.29 -17.07 11.69
C PHE A 23 -5.69 -16.76 12.23
N GLU A 24 -5.72 -16.03 13.34
CA GLU A 24 -6.87 -15.49 14.03
C GLU A 24 -7.21 -14.07 13.56
N HIS A 25 -8.40 -13.59 13.94
CA HIS A 25 -8.73 -12.18 13.78
C HIS A 25 -7.79 -11.29 14.59
N TYR A 26 -7.43 -10.15 14.02
CA TYR A 26 -6.60 -9.15 14.67
C TYR A 26 -7.26 -7.77 14.58
N THR A 27 -6.82 -6.89 15.47
CA THR A 27 -7.18 -5.47 15.50
C THR A 27 -5.94 -4.64 15.22
N GLY A 28 -6.07 -3.64 14.37
CA GLY A 28 -5.04 -2.63 14.17
C GLY A 28 -5.18 -1.51 15.22
N VAL A 29 -4.09 -1.19 15.92
CA VAL A 29 -4.00 -0.06 16.84
C VAL A 29 -2.99 0.93 16.29
N VAL A 30 -3.40 2.19 16.15
CA VAL A 30 -2.57 3.25 15.59
C VAL A 30 -2.28 4.30 16.64
N PHE A 31 -1.00 4.63 16.80
CA PHE A 31 -0.53 5.74 17.61
C PHE A 31 0.04 6.79 16.66
N ALA A 32 -0.53 7.99 16.64
CA ALA A 32 -0.08 9.09 15.80
C ALA A 32 -0.06 10.40 16.61
N GLY A 33 0.95 11.24 16.40
CA GLY A 33 1.11 12.51 17.11
C GLY A 33 2.58 12.83 17.36
N PHE A 34 2.87 13.49 18.48
CA PHE A 34 4.23 13.90 18.85
C PHE A 34 4.65 13.19 20.13
N GLY A 35 5.75 12.44 20.10
CA GLY A 35 6.38 11.96 21.33
C GLY A 35 6.95 13.11 22.16
N ALA A 36 7.16 12.88 23.46
CA ALA A 36 7.65 13.93 24.37
C ALA A 36 8.92 14.63 23.87
N ARG A 37 9.82 13.87 23.22
CA ARG A 37 11.09 14.35 22.68
C ARG A 37 11.08 14.63 21.17
N ASP A 38 9.98 14.35 20.48
CA ASP A 38 9.93 14.41 19.02
C ASP A 38 9.63 15.82 18.52
N LYS A 39 10.48 16.34 17.63
CA LYS A 39 10.25 17.65 17.00
C LYS A 39 9.15 17.60 15.92
N PHE A 40 8.96 16.44 15.32
CA PHE A 40 8.05 16.20 14.20
C PHE A 40 7.04 15.12 14.57
N PRO A 41 5.87 15.06 13.91
CA PRO A 41 4.91 14.01 14.17
C PRO A 41 5.41 12.65 13.65
N ALA A 42 4.99 11.60 14.33
CA ALA A 42 5.28 10.21 14.00
C ALA A 42 4.02 9.35 14.13
N MET A 43 4.01 8.22 13.42
CA MET A 43 2.96 7.22 13.47
C MET A 43 3.56 5.83 13.63
N ARG A 44 2.98 5.02 14.51
CA ARG A 44 3.25 3.59 14.66
C ARG A 44 1.92 2.85 14.69
N SER A 45 1.79 1.79 13.88
CA SER A 45 0.68 0.86 13.99
C SER A 45 1.15 -0.51 14.46
N TYR A 46 0.29 -1.17 15.22
CA TYR A 46 0.47 -2.53 15.68
C TYR A 46 -0.75 -3.36 15.30
N LEU A 47 -0.53 -4.60 14.89
CA LEU A 47 -1.57 -5.62 14.92
C LEU A 47 -1.56 -6.25 16.31
N SER A 48 -2.72 -6.41 16.91
CA SER A 48 -2.92 -7.12 18.16
C SER A 48 -4.00 -8.17 18.00
N SER A 49 -3.81 -9.35 18.58
CA SER A 49 -4.79 -10.43 18.54
C SER A 49 -5.05 -11.02 19.92
N SER A 50 -4.92 -12.33 20.07
CA SER A 50 -5.22 -13.07 21.30
C SER A 50 -4.22 -12.78 22.42
N VAL A 51 -4.67 -13.01 23.66
CA VAL A 51 -3.82 -13.02 24.85
C VAL A 51 -3.57 -14.47 25.25
N ILE A 52 -2.31 -14.90 25.24
CA ILE A 52 -1.90 -16.26 25.61
C ILE A 52 -0.98 -16.16 26.83
N LEU A 53 -1.33 -16.86 27.91
CA LEU A 53 -0.56 -16.84 29.18
C LEU A 53 -0.28 -15.41 29.69
N GLY A 54 -1.24 -14.49 29.54
CA GLY A 54 -1.10 -13.09 29.93
C GLY A 54 -0.28 -12.22 28.98
N ILE A 55 0.22 -12.77 27.87
CA ILE A 55 0.99 -12.05 26.87
C ILE A 55 0.10 -11.75 25.66
N LEU A 56 -0.09 -10.47 25.37
CA LEU A 56 -0.77 -10.03 24.15
C LEU A 56 0.11 -10.35 22.93
N LYS A 57 -0.41 -11.18 22.02
CA LYS A 57 0.22 -11.37 20.72
C LYS A 57 0.06 -10.09 19.91
N ARG A 58 1.20 -9.51 19.53
CA ARG A 58 1.26 -8.25 18.78
C ARG A 58 2.45 -8.22 17.84
N LYS A 59 2.32 -7.45 16.77
CA LYS A 59 3.38 -7.19 15.80
C LYS A 59 3.31 -5.72 15.37
N GLN A 60 4.47 -5.08 15.22
CA GLN A 60 4.51 -3.77 14.56
C GLN A 60 4.16 -3.92 13.07
N ASP A 61 3.15 -3.20 12.61
CA ASP A 61 2.64 -3.25 11.24
C ASP A 61 3.32 -2.19 10.36
N ARG A 62 3.05 -0.92 10.64
CA ARG A 62 3.57 0.21 9.88
C ARG A 62 4.21 1.24 10.80
N ALA A 63 5.16 1.96 10.24
CA ALA A 63 5.78 3.11 10.87
C ALA A 63 5.94 4.21 9.83
N ALA A 64 5.66 5.45 10.21
CA ALA A 64 5.93 6.60 9.37
C ALA A 64 6.36 7.78 10.24
N ASP A 65 7.49 8.38 9.89
CA ASP A 65 8.06 9.53 10.58
C ASP A 65 8.12 10.72 9.63
N MET A 66 7.76 11.90 10.13
CA MET A 66 8.08 13.14 9.44
C MET A 66 9.43 13.66 9.93
N THR A 67 10.18 14.30 9.03
CA THR A 67 11.45 14.96 9.34
C THR A 67 11.46 16.36 8.72
N ALA A 68 12.54 17.11 8.92
CA ALA A 68 12.69 18.43 8.28
C ALA A 68 12.64 18.35 6.75
N ASP A 69 13.20 17.27 6.18
CA ASP A 69 13.31 17.05 4.74
C ASP A 69 12.35 15.96 4.23
N GLY A 70 11.52 15.40 5.12
CA GLY A 70 10.71 14.21 4.88
C GLY A 70 9.24 14.43 5.23
N GLY A 71 8.38 14.30 4.22
CA GLY A 71 6.93 14.43 4.33
C GLY A 71 6.32 15.28 3.21
N PRO A 72 5.00 15.52 3.23
CA PRO A 72 4.03 14.99 4.19
C PRO A 72 3.82 13.47 4.03
N VAL A 73 3.20 12.84 5.03
CA VAL A 73 2.85 11.41 4.99
C VAL A 73 1.33 11.26 4.91
N VAL A 74 0.85 10.45 3.96
CA VAL A 74 -0.56 10.04 3.89
C VAL A 74 -0.63 8.53 4.04
N GLN A 75 -1.12 8.06 5.19
CA GLN A 75 -1.20 6.63 5.52
C GLN A 75 -2.65 6.20 5.78
N PRO A 76 -3.36 5.68 4.77
CA PRO A 76 -4.68 5.10 4.96
C PRO A 76 -4.60 3.70 5.61
N PHE A 77 -5.62 3.36 6.39
CA PHE A 77 -5.78 2.05 7.06
C PHE A 77 -7.02 1.28 6.63
N ALA A 78 -8.06 1.98 6.16
CA ALA A 78 -9.21 1.36 5.51
C ALA A 78 -8.88 0.97 4.05
N GLN A 79 -9.86 0.42 3.32
CA GLN A 79 -9.75 0.28 1.88
C GLN A 79 -9.37 1.63 1.25
N ASP A 80 -8.27 1.67 0.51
CA ASP A 80 -7.58 2.90 0.16
C ASP A 80 -7.41 3.10 -1.35
N ARG A 81 -8.15 2.33 -2.16
CA ARG A 81 -8.01 2.32 -3.62
C ARG A 81 -8.14 3.72 -4.22
N MET A 82 -9.22 4.46 -3.94
CA MET A 82 -9.37 5.81 -4.52
C MET A 82 -8.36 6.79 -3.94
N ILE A 83 -8.00 6.65 -2.67
CA ILE A 83 -6.97 7.50 -2.06
C ILE A 83 -5.63 7.30 -2.78
N ARG A 84 -5.21 6.05 -3.01
CA ARG A 84 -4.00 5.74 -3.77
C ARG A 84 -4.09 6.25 -5.19
N THR A 85 -5.20 6.01 -5.88
CA THR A 85 -5.42 6.53 -7.24
C THR A 85 -5.36 8.05 -7.27
N PHE A 86 -5.92 8.74 -6.28
CA PHE A 86 -5.83 10.20 -6.18
C PHE A 86 -4.39 10.65 -5.96
N LEU A 87 -3.63 10.00 -5.07
CA LEU A 87 -2.23 10.38 -4.77
C LEU A 87 -1.26 10.04 -5.91
N THR A 88 -1.55 9.01 -6.70
CA THR A 88 -0.64 8.46 -7.71
C THR A 88 -1.07 8.78 -9.14
N GLY A 89 -2.34 9.06 -9.37
CA GLY A 89 -2.90 9.35 -10.69
C GLY A 89 -3.29 8.12 -11.50
N MET A 90 -3.02 6.92 -10.97
CA MET A 90 -3.32 5.66 -11.65
C MET A 90 -3.81 4.61 -10.66
N ASP A 91 -4.87 3.91 -11.05
CA ASP A 91 -5.36 2.78 -10.28
C ASP A 91 -4.35 1.62 -10.25
N GLN A 92 -4.08 1.06 -9.06
CA GLN A 92 -3.07 0.03 -8.89
C GLN A 92 -3.40 -1.27 -9.65
N TYR A 93 -4.68 -1.64 -9.72
CA TYR A 93 -5.09 -2.85 -10.46
C TYR A 93 -4.96 -2.63 -11.97
N LEU A 94 -5.38 -1.47 -12.47
CA LEU A 94 -5.15 -1.10 -13.87
C LEU A 94 -3.66 -1.12 -14.20
N ARG A 95 -2.83 -0.57 -13.32
CA ARG A 95 -1.38 -0.59 -13.47
C ARG A 95 -0.84 -2.02 -13.57
N MET A 96 -1.21 -2.91 -12.66
CA MET A 96 -0.82 -4.33 -12.70
C MET A 96 -1.30 -5.04 -13.97
N PHE A 97 -2.52 -4.75 -14.42
CA PHE A 97 -3.03 -5.29 -15.67
C PHE A 97 -2.19 -4.83 -16.87
N MET A 98 -1.89 -3.53 -16.96
CA MET A 98 -1.02 -2.98 -18.01
C MET A 98 0.38 -3.59 -17.97
N TYR A 99 0.96 -3.83 -16.80
CA TYR A 99 2.23 -4.56 -16.67
C TYR A 99 2.17 -5.94 -17.32
N GLY A 100 1.14 -6.72 -16.97
CA GLY A 100 0.96 -8.06 -17.50
C GLY A 100 0.79 -8.08 -19.02
N GLU A 101 -0.06 -7.20 -19.56
CA GLU A 101 -0.29 -7.12 -21.01
C GLU A 101 0.94 -6.61 -21.77
N THR A 102 1.71 -5.67 -21.20
CA THR A 102 2.97 -5.21 -21.81
C THR A 102 4.01 -6.32 -21.85
N LEU A 103 4.10 -7.14 -20.79
CA LEU A 103 5.00 -8.31 -20.77
C LEU A 103 4.59 -9.34 -21.84
N LYS A 104 3.30 -9.66 -21.94
CA LYS A 104 2.77 -10.57 -22.98
C LYS A 104 3.06 -10.04 -24.39
N LEU A 105 2.76 -8.76 -24.63
CA LEU A 105 3.04 -8.12 -25.91
C LEU A 105 4.52 -8.20 -26.27
N SER A 106 5.40 -7.88 -25.32
CA SER A 106 6.86 -7.92 -25.51
C SER A 106 7.36 -9.33 -25.84
N MET A 107 6.87 -10.32 -25.10
CA MET A 107 7.15 -11.74 -25.33
C MET A 107 6.69 -12.21 -26.72
N ASN A 108 5.47 -11.84 -27.11
CA ASN A 108 4.88 -12.25 -28.38
C ASN A 108 5.61 -11.62 -29.57
N LEU A 109 5.99 -10.34 -29.49
CA LEU A 109 6.77 -9.67 -30.54
C LEU A 109 8.13 -10.34 -30.74
N VAL A 110 8.82 -10.65 -29.64
CA VAL A 110 10.12 -11.34 -29.69
C VAL A 110 9.97 -12.73 -30.29
N SER A 111 8.96 -13.48 -29.83
CA SER A 111 8.66 -14.81 -30.34
C SER A 111 8.36 -14.80 -31.84
N ASP A 112 7.55 -13.85 -32.32
CA ASP A 112 7.21 -13.72 -33.75
C ASP A 112 8.45 -13.41 -34.61
N VAL A 113 9.29 -12.46 -34.18
CA VAL A 113 10.54 -12.11 -34.89
C VAL A 113 11.51 -13.29 -34.92
N ILE A 114 11.75 -13.93 -33.77
CA ILE A 114 12.64 -15.09 -33.65
C ILE A 114 12.11 -16.27 -34.49
N THR A 115 10.79 -16.44 -34.55
CA THR A 115 10.17 -17.54 -35.28
C THR A 115 10.35 -17.41 -36.79
N ARG A 116 10.36 -16.17 -37.30
CA ARG A 116 10.55 -15.86 -38.73
C ARG A 116 12.01 -15.80 -39.15
N ALA A 117 12.96 -15.79 -38.21
CA ALA A 117 14.38 -15.76 -38.52
C ALA A 117 14.82 -17.07 -39.21
N PRO A 118 15.64 -17.01 -40.29
CA PRO A 118 16.14 -18.18 -41.00
C PRO A 118 17.29 -18.86 -40.22
N ILE A 119 16.98 -19.33 -39.00
CA ILE A 119 17.90 -19.97 -38.07
C ILE A 119 17.36 -21.34 -37.64
N ASN A 120 18.24 -22.25 -37.23
CA ASN A 120 17.83 -23.57 -36.73
C ASN A 120 17.24 -23.49 -35.30
N ASP A 121 16.59 -24.56 -34.85
CA ASP A 121 15.90 -24.60 -33.56
C ASP A 121 16.83 -24.42 -32.36
N GLN A 122 18.06 -24.92 -32.44
CA GLN A 122 19.05 -24.76 -31.37
C GLN A 122 19.49 -23.30 -31.23
N GLN A 123 19.75 -22.62 -32.35
CA GLN A 123 20.06 -21.19 -32.39
C GLN A 123 18.88 -20.35 -31.90
N ARG A 124 17.65 -20.73 -32.29
CA ARG A 124 16.40 -20.08 -31.86
C ARG A 124 16.24 -20.11 -30.34
N GLN A 125 16.45 -21.27 -29.73
CA GLN A 125 16.31 -21.43 -28.28
C GLN A 125 17.44 -20.76 -27.49
N ALA A 126 18.64 -20.70 -28.06
CA ALA A 126 19.74 -19.93 -27.48
C ALA A 126 19.45 -18.42 -27.50
N LEU A 127 19.02 -17.89 -28.66
CA LEU A 127 18.69 -16.46 -28.83
C LEU A 127 17.52 -16.03 -27.96
N PHE A 128 16.47 -16.85 -27.85
CA PHE A 128 15.33 -16.53 -26.99
C PHE A 128 15.73 -16.44 -25.51
N ARG A 129 16.56 -17.38 -25.03
CA ARG A 129 17.08 -17.36 -23.65
C ARG A 129 17.93 -16.12 -23.40
N ASP A 130 18.92 -15.89 -24.26
CA ASP A 130 19.82 -14.73 -24.16
C ASP A 130 19.04 -13.41 -24.12
N TYR A 131 18.12 -13.20 -25.07
CA TYR A 131 17.33 -11.98 -25.11
C TYR A 131 16.41 -11.83 -23.90
N SER A 132 15.77 -12.92 -23.47
CA SER A 132 14.85 -12.90 -22.32
C SER A 132 15.57 -12.54 -21.02
N GLU A 133 16.76 -13.10 -20.81
CA GLU A 133 17.58 -12.90 -19.61
C GLU A 133 18.31 -11.55 -19.62
N ASN A 134 18.93 -11.17 -20.75
CA ASN A 134 19.86 -10.04 -20.81
C ASN A 134 19.21 -8.73 -21.30
N ASN A 135 18.18 -8.78 -22.16
CA ASN A 135 17.67 -7.59 -22.84
C ASN A 135 16.26 -7.22 -22.37
N MET A 136 15.32 -8.18 -22.40
CA MET A 136 13.91 -7.88 -22.18
C MET A 136 13.65 -7.42 -20.74
N GLY A 137 14.22 -8.10 -19.75
CA GLY A 137 14.07 -7.69 -18.35
C GLY A 137 14.58 -6.27 -18.10
N HIS A 138 15.69 -5.88 -18.73
CA HIS A 138 16.21 -4.52 -18.66
C HIS A 138 15.28 -3.51 -19.35
N ALA A 139 14.86 -3.79 -20.58
CA ALA A 139 13.99 -2.91 -21.36
C ALA A 139 12.66 -2.63 -20.66
N LEU A 140 12.02 -3.67 -20.11
CA LEU A 140 10.77 -3.52 -19.35
C LEU A 140 10.98 -2.71 -18.07
N ARG A 141 12.07 -2.97 -17.32
CA ARG A 141 12.38 -2.19 -16.11
C ARG A 141 12.55 -0.70 -16.42
N GLU A 142 13.33 -0.35 -17.45
CA GLU A 142 13.53 1.06 -17.82
C GLU A 142 12.24 1.70 -18.36
N PHE A 143 11.45 0.96 -19.14
CA PHE A 143 10.13 1.43 -19.59
C PHE A 143 9.24 1.81 -18.40
N PHE A 144 9.05 0.90 -17.44
CA PHE A 144 8.19 1.17 -16.29
C PHE A 144 8.77 2.18 -15.31
N LYS A 145 10.09 2.25 -15.16
CA LYS A 145 10.77 3.29 -14.40
C LYS A 145 10.52 4.69 -15.00
N SER A 146 10.45 4.81 -16.33
CA SER A 146 10.12 6.08 -16.98
C SER A 146 8.68 6.52 -16.71
N ILE A 147 7.73 5.57 -16.71
CA ILE A 147 6.34 5.81 -16.32
C ILE A 147 6.27 6.26 -14.86
N ASP A 148 6.98 5.57 -13.96
CA ASP A 148 7.04 5.92 -12.54
C ASP A 148 7.60 7.31 -12.31
N ALA A 149 8.69 7.66 -13.01
CA ALA A 149 9.30 8.98 -12.92
C ALA A 149 8.33 10.08 -13.39
N TYR A 150 7.63 9.85 -14.51
CA TYR A 150 6.63 10.79 -15.02
C TYR A 150 5.45 10.95 -14.06
N GLN A 151 4.87 9.82 -13.62
CA GLN A 151 3.76 9.79 -12.67
C GLN A 151 4.12 10.54 -11.38
N HIS A 152 5.30 10.29 -10.83
CA HIS A 152 5.76 10.96 -9.64
C HIS A 152 5.96 12.47 -9.87
N ALA A 153 6.58 12.87 -10.98
CA ALA A 153 6.91 14.25 -11.27
C ALA A 153 5.67 15.13 -11.52
N VAL A 154 4.67 14.59 -12.23
CA VAL A 154 3.50 15.32 -12.74
C VAL A 154 2.29 15.19 -11.81
N HIS A 155 2.17 14.09 -11.07
CA HIS A 155 0.98 13.82 -10.25
C HIS A 155 1.28 13.76 -8.75
N THR A 156 2.12 12.80 -8.32
CA THR A 156 2.34 12.55 -6.89
C THR A 156 3.01 13.72 -6.19
N ARG A 157 4.14 14.22 -6.72
CA ARG A 157 4.91 15.28 -6.07
C ARG A 157 4.10 16.58 -5.92
N PRO A 158 3.36 17.08 -6.94
CA PRO A 158 2.50 18.25 -6.76
C PRO A 158 1.44 18.09 -5.65
N ILE A 159 0.78 16.94 -5.57
CA ILE A 159 -0.24 16.69 -4.55
C ILE A 159 0.36 16.69 -3.14
N TYR A 160 1.50 15.99 -2.95
CA TYR A 160 2.19 16.00 -1.67
C TYR A 160 2.71 17.38 -1.29
N ARG A 161 3.20 18.19 -2.25
CA ARG A 161 3.57 19.59 -1.99
C ARG A 161 2.37 20.42 -1.53
N ALA A 162 1.22 20.27 -2.19
CA ALA A 162 0.00 20.95 -1.80
C ALA A 162 -0.42 20.58 -0.38
N ILE A 163 -0.53 19.28 -0.07
CA ILE A 163 -0.87 18.76 1.27
C ILE A 163 0.10 19.29 2.34
N GLY A 164 1.39 19.31 2.04
CA GLY A 164 2.43 19.77 2.98
C GLY A 164 2.35 21.27 3.30
N SER A 165 1.67 22.05 2.46
CA SER A 165 1.45 23.49 2.66
C SER A 165 0.10 23.84 3.29
N LEU A 166 -0.78 22.86 3.47
CA LEU A 166 -2.14 23.11 3.97
C LEU A 166 -2.13 23.57 5.43
N PRO A 167 -2.93 24.59 5.79
CA PRO A 167 -3.25 24.89 7.17
C PRO A 167 -3.90 23.69 7.88
N LYS A 168 -3.78 23.64 9.22
CA LYS A 168 -4.28 22.53 10.05
C LYS A 168 -5.74 22.15 9.77
N ARG A 169 -6.61 23.14 9.52
CA ARG A 169 -8.05 22.93 9.25
C ARG A 169 -8.27 22.26 7.90
N GLU A 170 -7.61 22.77 6.87
CA GLU A 170 -7.71 22.25 5.50
C GLU A 170 -7.08 20.87 5.36
N LEU A 171 -6.02 20.57 6.11
CA LEU A 171 -5.45 19.23 6.20
C LEU A 171 -6.49 18.21 6.71
N GLY A 172 -7.22 18.58 7.77
CA GLY A 172 -8.30 17.75 8.30
C GLY A 172 -9.46 17.56 7.31
N GLU A 173 -9.88 18.63 6.63
CA GLU A 173 -10.92 18.58 5.59
C GLU A 173 -10.49 17.73 4.38
N THR A 174 -9.22 17.78 4.00
CA THR A 174 -8.64 16.94 2.95
C THR A 174 -8.67 15.47 3.36
N ALA A 175 -8.27 15.13 4.59
CA ALA A 175 -8.35 13.77 5.10
C ALA A 175 -9.79 13.23 5.07
N ALA A 176 -10.77 14.02 5.52
CA ALA A 176 -12.18 13.63 5.44
C ALA A 176 -12.65 13.41 3.99
N SER A 177 -12.27 14.31 3.08
CA SER A 177 -12.65 14.22 1.66
C SER A 177 -12.10 12.96 0.99
N LEU A 178 -10.87 12.58 1.33
CA LEU A 178 -10.23 11.35 0.85
C LEU A 178 -10.99 10.08 1.32
N ILE A 179 -11.47 10.06 2.56
CA ILE A 179 -12.32 8.97 3.07
C ILE A 179 -13.68 8.97 2.36
N LYS A 180 -14.32 10.15 2.19
CA LYS A 180 -15.59 10.29 1.47
C LYS A 180 -15.49 9.76 0.03
N LEU A 181 -14.36 10.01 -0.65
CA LEU A 181 -14.11 9.51 -2.01
C LEU A 181 -14.12 7.97 -2.08
N ASN A 182 -13.50 7.29 -1.11
CA ASN A 182 -13.54 5.82 -1.05
C ASN A 182 -14.95 5.31 -0.78
N SER A 183 -15.67 5.87 0.20
CA SER A 183 -17.05 5.46 0.51
C SER A 183 -17.96 5.64 -0.70
N PHE A 184 -17.81 6.76 -1.42
CA PHE A 184 -18.57 7.01 -2.66
C PHE A 184 -18.28 5.94 -3.73
N GLN A 185 -17.01 5.59 -3.95
CA GLN A 185 -16.67 4.52 -4.89
C GLN A 185 -17.33 3.20 -4.51
N GLN A 186 -17.26 2.79 -3.24
CA GLN A 186 -17.84 1.54 -2.77
C GLN A 186 -19.33 1.48 -3.06
N LYS A 187 -20.05 2.57 -2.75
CA LYS A 187 -21.48 2.71 -3.02
C LYS A 187 -21.82 2.57 -4.50
N VAL A 188 -21.07 3.26 -5.38
CA VAL A 188 -21.28 3.21 -6.84
C VAL A 188 -20.96 1.84 -7.42
N MET A 189 -19.92 1.18 -6.91
CA MET A 189 -19.49 -0.14 -7.38
C MET A 189 -20.27 -1.30 -6.73
N HIS A 190 -21.31 -1.02 -5.94
CA HIS A 190 -22.06 -2.01 -5.16
C HIS A 190 -21.14 -2.97 -4.36
N SER A 191 -20.03 -2.43 -3.88
CA SER A 191 -19.05 -3.17 -3.07
C SER A 191 -19.43 -3.08 -1.60
N VAL A 192 -18.96 -4.01 -0.78
CA VAL A 192 -19.19 -3.95 0.68
C VAL A 192 -18.54 -2.68 1.22
N GLU A 193 -19.36 -1.79 1.78
CA GLU A 193 -18.89 -0.59 2.45
C GLU A 193 -18.15 -0.97 3.74
N THR A 194 -16.85 -0.71 3.79
CA THR A 194 -16.04 -0.91 5.00
C THR A 194 -15.95 0.36 5.84
N VAL A 195 -16.25 1.52 5.24
CA VAL A 195 -16.25 2.84 5.85
C VAL A 195 -17.43 3.64 5.29
N GLY A 196 -18.27 4.19 6.17
CA GLY A 196 -19.46 4.95 5.79
C GLY A 196 -19.98 5.81 6.94
N GLY A 197 -20.94 6.68 6.65
CA GLY A 197 -21.51 7.62 7.63
C GLY A 197 -20.69 8.90 7.84
N PRO A 198 -20.99 9.68 8.90
CA PRO A 198 -20.29 10.91 9.23
C PRO A 198 -18.80 10.66 9.52
N ILE A 199 -17.93 11.55 9.07
CA ILE A 199 -16.47 11.40 9.23
C ILE A 199 -15.93 12.41 10.23
N ASP A 200 -15.65 11.94 11.43
CA ASP A 200 -14.97 12.72 12.46
C ASP A 200 -13.48 12.87 12.13
N VAL A 201 -12.93 14.05 12.43
CA VAL A 201 -11.53 14.38 12.17
C VAL A 201 -10.85 14.82 13.45
N ALA A 202 -9.71 14.20 13.72
CA ALA A 202 -8.77 14.58 14.77
C ALA A 202 -7.57 15.29 14.14
N VAL A 203 -7.19 16.46 14.68
CA VAL A 203 -5.97 17.16 14.29
C VAL A 203 -5.09 17.35 15.51
N ILE A 204 -3.82 16.97 15.41
CA ILE A 204 -2.85 17.12 16.51
C ILE A 204 -1.74 18.05 16.05
N THR A 205 -1.47 19.09 16.83
CA THR A 205 -0.31 19.97 16.63
C THR A 205 0.55 20.01 17.88
N ARG A 206 1.86 20.26 17.74
CA ARG A 206 2.79 20.31 18.88
C ARG A 206 2.38 21.34 19.94
N ASN A 207 1.93 22.52 19.50
CA ASN A 207 1.61 23.64 20.39
C ASN A 207 0.12 23.70 20.77
N GLY A 208 -0.77 23.15 19.94
CA GLY A 208 -2.23 23.18 20.17
C GLY A 208 -2.81 21.90 20.76
N GLY A 209 -2.03 20.81 20.82
CA GLY A 209 -2.54 19.51 21.28
C GLY A 209 -3.53 18.89 20.30
N LEU A 210 -4.45 18.08 20.81
CA LEU A 210 -5.48 17.36 20.07
C LEU A 210 -6.76 18.21 19.95
N GLU A 211 -7.21 18.45 18.73
CA GLU A 211 -8.48 19.08 18.39
C GLU A 211 -9.37 18.06 17.65
N MET A 212 -10.61 17.87 18.09
CA MET A 212 -11.57 16.95 17.48
C MET A 212 -12.71 17.74 16.81
N LYS A 213 -12.96 17.50 15.52
CA LYS A 213 -14.10 18.01 14.77
C LYS A 213 -15.01 16.83 14.43
N ARG A 214 -16.24 16.84 14.95
CA ARG A 214 -17.23 15.82 14.63
C ARG A 214 -18.09 16.24 13.45
N ASP A 215 -18.31 15.34 12.51
CA ASP A 215 -19.25 15.56 11.41
C ASP A 215 -20.65 15.20 11.92
N LYS A 216 -21.63 16.07 11.68
CA LYS A 216 -23.01 15.76 12.07
C LYS A 216 -23.64 14.97 10.93
N PRO A 217 -24.43 13.92 11.21
CA PRO A 217 -25.26 13.33 10.17
C PRO A 217 -26.20 14.41 9.62
N ASP A 218 -26.26 14.52 8.29
CA ASP A 218 -27.32 15.29 7.63
C ASP A 218 -28.65 14.63 8.03
N LEU A 219 -29.48 15.36 8.78
CA LEU A 219 -30.82 14.94 9.22
C LEU A 219 -31.80 14.93 8.06
#